data_AF-A0A6F8XPE4-F1
#
_entry.id   AF-A0A6F8XPE4-F1
#
_cell.length_a   1.000
_cell.length_b   1.000
_cell.length_c   1.000
_cell.angle_alpha   90.00
_cell.angle_beta   90.00
_cell.angle_gamma   90.00
#
_symmetry.space_group_name_H-M   'P 1'
#
loop_
_entity.id
_entity.type
_entity.pdbx_description
1 polymer ?
#
loop_
_entity_poly.entity_id
_entity_poly.type
_entity_poly.pdbx_seq_one_letter_code
_entity_poly.pdbx_strand_id
1 'polypeptide(L)'
;MLGSALAWVRRRDPALTVVRRGVRVTTAACVGFYFSRYGLHNTQMATYALFGAVAMGALAQIPGTPAQRSRTLVTVLPVGYVLVTAGTLLSVSTWSAVLGMLAFGFVISYAGVGGPRLIGLAAGVQLLYILPSFPPYDPGALGYRLAGLTMAVLLLAVAERVLWPDPAPVPFKALLANGFAATAGCLSALAEASGGDERSRGRTAERLAEAERAAEATRPYKLQPGQRPASASRRDRALGHAGGLVHMILGDTADLVHKVDPAATRSQAIATLLHQLAASAEAAARSLRGEGPPPQAAPIDEALDTFRRERREVVPGREDADRLRAGSLAIGIGEWTKEAVTAVRVAAGAPARWGPVPPAAQPGPFWYANRPARCSGWAGRRHCSRWSSRLSLPSCRRSTGSWPRRVPSTSRSVSPSAC
;
A
#
# COMPACT_ATOMS: atom_id res chain seq x y z
N MET A 1 -13.08 7.30 37.58
CA MET A 1 -12.85 8.20 36.42
C MET A 1 -11.60 7.83 35.60
N LEU A 2 -10.45 7.51 36.22
CA LEU A 2 -9.24 7.08 35.48
C LEU A 2 -9.44 5.78 34.67
N GLY A 3 -10.17 4.79 35.19
CA GLY A 3 -10.42 3.53 34.49
C GLY A 3 -11.27 3.66 33.22
N SER A 4 -12.28 4.54 33.23
CA SER A 4 -13.12 4.79 32.05
C SER A 4 -12.37 5.56 30.96
N ALA A 5 -11.52 6.52 31.36
CA ALA A 5 -10.64 7.24 30.45
C ALA A 5 -9.59 6.31 29.79
N LEU A 6 -8.94 5.44 30.58
CA LEU A 6 -7.98 4.46 30.05
C LEU A 6 -8.64 3.43 29.12
N ALA A 7 -9.84 2.95 29.45
CA ALA A 7 -10.60 2.07 28.58
C ALA A 7 -11.02 2.77 27.28
N TRP A 8 -11.39 4.05 27.35
CA TRP A 8 -11.70 4.86 26.17
C TRP A 8 -10.47 5.08 25.29
N VAL A 9 -9.32 5.41 25.88
CA VAL A 9 -8.06 5.58 25.15
C VAL A 9 -7.62 4.27 24.50
N ARG A 10 -7.66 3.13 25.21
CA ARG A 10 -7.33 1.82 24.64
C ARG A 10 -8.26 1.39 23.50
N ARG A 11 -9.52 1.81 23.51
CA ARG A 11 -10.43 1.59 22.37
C ARG A 11 -10.05 2.42 21.14
N ARG A 12 -9.48 3.62 21.34
CA ARG A 12 -9.11 4.54 20.27
C ARG A 12 -7.68 4.32 19.74
N ASP A 13 -6.76 3.98 20.64
CA ASP A 13 -5.33 3.71 20.39
C ASP A 13 -4.91 2.45 21.18
N PRO A 14 -5.26 1.25 20.68
CA PRO A 14 -5.02 -0.01 21.38
C PRO A 14 -3.53 -0.29 21.62
N ALA A 15 -2.64 0.35 20.86
CA ALA A 15 -1.19 0.24 21.01
C ALA A 15 -0.55 1.44 21.74
N LEU A 16 -1.35 2.43 22.18
CA LEU A 16 -0.90 3.68 22.82
C LEU A 16 0.19 4.42 22.03
N THR A 17 0.21 4.26 20.71
CA THR A 17 1.23 4.80 19.81
C THR A 17 1.23 6.33 19.78
N VAL A 18 0.05 6.93 19.77
CA VAL A 18 -0.14 8.39 19.78
C VAL A 18 0.23 8.95 21.14
N VAL A 19 -0.15 8.24 22.21
CA VAL A 19 0.15 8.65 23.59
C VAL A 19 1.67 8.62 23.84
N ARG A 20 2.35 7.52 23.51
CA ARG A 20 3.81 7.40 23.65
C ARG A 20 4.54 8.49 22.87
N ARG A 21 4.11 8.74 21.63
CA ARG A 21 4.64 9.83 20.82
C ARG A 21 4.43 11.19 21.50
N GLY A 22 3.21 11.48 21.96
CA GLY A 22 2.91 12.73 22.68
C GLY A 22 3.82 12.92 23.89
N VAL A 23 4.00 11.89 24.71
CA VAL A 23 4.91 11.93 25.87
C VAL A 23 6.35 12.22 25.44
N ARG A 24 6.89 11.50 24.45
CA ARG A 24 8.27 11.75 23.94
C ARG A 24 8.46 13.20 23.51
N VAL A 25 7.51 13.73 22.75
CA VAL A 25 7.56 15.10 22.23
C VAL A 25 7.50 16.11 23.36
N THR A 26 6.55 15.95 24.29
CA THR A 26 6.42 16.83 25.46
C THR A 26 7.67 16.78 26.33
N THR A 27 8.22 15.60 26.61
CA THR A 27 9.45 15.46 27.39
C THR A 27 10.63 16.15 26.70
N ALA A 28 10.85 15.91 25.40
CA ALA A 28 11.93 16.56 24.65
C ALA A 28 11.76 18.09 24.61
N ALA A 29 10.53 18.56 24.39
CA ALA A 29 10.19 19.97 24.33
C ALA A 29 10.42 20.67 25.69
N CYS A 30 9.94 20.09 26.79
CA CYS A 30 10.15 20.61 28.14
C CYS A 30 11.63 20.61 28.52
N VAL A 31 12.34 19.49 28.33
CA VAL A 31 13.77 19.40 28.66
C VAL A 31 14.58 20.42 27.87
N GLY A 32 14.37 20.51 26.55
CA GLY A 32 15.05 21.47 25.70
C GLY A 32 14.76 22.93 26.09
N PHE A 33 13.50 23.25 26.40
CA PHE A 33 13.08 24.58 26.83
C PHE A 33 13.70 24.97 28.18
N TYR A 34 13.52 24.15 29.22
CA TYR A 34 14.02 24.44 30.56
C TYR A 34 15.54 24.50 30.60
N PHE A 35 16.23 23.57 29.94
CA PHE A 35 17.69 23.58 29.84
C PHE A 35 18.21 24.85 29.18
N SER A 36 17.62 25.27 28.05
CA SER A 36 18.05 26.47 27.34
C SER A 36 17.72 27.76 28.12
N ARG A 37 16.54 27.82 28.76
CA ARG A 37 16.07 29.03 29.45
C ARG A 37 16.72 29.26 30.80
N TYR A 38 16.95 28.20 31.58
CA TYR A 38 17.46 28.29 32.95
C TYR A 38 18.90 27.82 33.08
N GLY A 39 19.37 26.89 32.23
CA GLY A 39 20.77 26.45 32.24
C GLY A 39 21.68 27.38 31.42
N LEU A 40 21.25 27.74 30.21
CA LEU A 40 22.02 28.61 29.31
C LEU A 40 21.57 30.07 29.32
N HIS A 41 20.53 30.41 30.09
CA HIS A 41 19.93 31.73 30.17
C HIS A 41 19.56 32.36 28.81
N ASN A 42 19.26 31.53 27.80
CA ASN A 42 19.00 31.99 26.43
C ASN A 42 17.55 31.71 26.00
N THR A 43 16.74 32.77 25.97
CA THR A 43 15.33 32.70 25.62
C THR A 43 15.08 32.32 24.16
N GLN A 44 15.94 32.74 23.23
CA GLN A 44 15.77 32.40 21.82
C GLN A 44 16.06 30.92 21.54
N MET A 45 17.14 30.40 22.12
CA MET A 45 17.47 28.98 22.03
C MET A 45 16.34 28.11 22.62
N ALA A 46 15.74 28.54 23.73
CA ALA A 46 14.61 27.86 24.36
C ALA A 46 13.38 27.78 23.44
N THR A 47 13.03 28.88 22.77
CA THR A 47 11.92 28.92 21.81
C THR A 47 12.16 27.96 20.66
N TYR A 48 13.36 27.97 20.06
CA TYR A 48 13.68 27.07 18.95
C TYR A 48 13.76 25.60 19.38
N ALA A 49 14.19 25.33 20.61
CA ALA A 49 14.18 23.98 21.17
C ALA A 49 12.73 23.44 21.33
N LEU A 50 11.83 24.26 21.90
CA LEU A 50 10.43 23.91 22.08
C LEU A 50 9.70 23.71 20.74
N PHE A 51 9.76 24.72 19.86
CA PHE A 51 9.07 24.68 18.58
C PHE A 51 9.68 23.64 17.63
N GLY A 52 10.99 23.46 17.64
CA GLY A 52 11.66 22.40 16.88
C GLY A 52 11.16 21.01 17.30
N ALA A 53 10.99 20.79 18.61
CA ALA A 53 10.48 19.51 19.14
C ALA A 53 9.02 19.30 18.73
N VAL A 54 8.17 20.33 18.78
CA VAL A 54 6.76 20.22 18.33
C VAL A 54 6.68 20.03 16.81
N ALA A 55 7.45 20.79 16.03
CA ALA A 55 7.50 20.69 14.58
C ALA A 55 7.88 19.29 14.11
N MET A 56 9.02 18.78 14.59
CA MET A 56 9.56 17.49 14.17
C MET A 56 8.91 16.30 14.89
N GLY A 57 8.41 16.52 16.10
CA GLY A 57 7.86 15.48 16.96
C GLY A 57 6.36 15.28 16.79
N ALA A 58 5.57 16.35 16.80
CA ALA A 58 4.11 16.28 16.72
C ALA A 58 3.59 16.42 15.28
N LEU A 59 4.11 17.38 14.52
CA LEU A 59 3.60 17.68 13.18
C LEU A 59 4.21 16.75 12.11
N ALA A 60 5.51 16.49 12.18
CA ALA A 60 6.16 15.61 11.23
C ALA A 60 5.83 14.13 11.51
N GLN A 61 5.12 13.47 10.59
CA GLN A 61 4.83 12.05 10.66
C GLN A 61 5.98 11.26 10.03
N ILE A 62 6.93 10.81 10.86
CA ILE A 62 8.09 10.04 10.41
C ILE A 62 7.79 8.53 10.52
N PRO A 63 7.58 7.84 9.40
CA PRO A 63 7.35 6.40 9.42
C PRO A 63 8.64 5.61 9.61
N GLY A 64 8.54 4.40 10.17
CA GLY A 64 9.64 3.44 10.27
C GLY A 64 9.93 2.98 11.69
N THR A 65 11.00 2.21 11.86
CA THR A 65 11.50 1.75 13.16
C THR A 65 12.09 2.92 13.96
N PRO A 66 12.21 2.84 15.30
CA PRO A 66 12.83 3.89 16.11
C PRO A 66 14.24 4.30 15.62
N ALA A 67 15.03 3.33 15.17
CA ALA A 67 16.35 3.57 14.56
C ALA A 67 16.26 4.35 13.23
N GLN A 68 15.29 4.02 12.37
CA GLN A 68 15.06 4.73 11.11
C GLN A 68 14.51 6.15 11.35
N ARG A 69 13.61 6.32 12.33
CA ARG A 69 13.05 7.62 12.70
C ARG A 69 14.14 8.57 13.22
N SER A 70 14.94 8.12 14.19
CA SER A 70 16.07 8.90 14.72
C SER A 70 17.09 9.25 13.62
N ARG A 71 17.41 8.31 12.73
CA ARG A 71 18.27 8.62 11.57
C ARG A 71 17.64 9.66 10.66
N THR A 72 16.34 9.56 10.38
CA THR A 72 15.62 10.52 9.52
C THR A 72 15.59 11.91 10.14
N LEU A 73 15.34 12.01 11.45
CA LEU A 73 15.40 13.27 12.21
C LEU A 73 16.75 13.97 12.05
N VAL A 74 17.85 13.24 12.27
CA VAL A 74 19.20 13.79 12.12
C VAL A 74 19.52 14.11 10.66
N THR A 75 19.09 13.28 9.71
CA THR A 75 19.33 13.52 8.27
C THR A 75 18.60 14.76 7.75
N VAL A 76 17.45 15.12 8.34
CA VAL A 76 16.66 16.30 7.95
C VAL A 76 17.20 17.59 8.58
N LEU A 77 18.06 17.49 9.60
CA LEU A 77 18.60 18.65 10.32
C LEU A 77 19.28 19.70 9.40
N PRO A 78 20.11 19.34 8.40
CA PRO A 78 20.70 20.33 7.48
C PRO A 78 19.66 21.08 6.65
N VAL A 79 18.56 20.41 6.27
CA VAL A 79 17.43 21.07 5.59
C VAL A 79 16.77 22.07 6.53
N GLY A 80 16.58 21.69 7.80
CA GLY A 80 16.12 22.59 8.85
C GLY A 80 17.01 23.83 9.01
N TYR A 81 18.33 23.68 8.97
CA TYR A 81 19.27 24.81 9.00
C TYR A 81 19.08 25.75 7.81
N VAL A 82 18.98 25.22 6.60
CA VAL A 82 18.74 26.03 5.40
C VAL A 82 17.44 26.81 5.54
N LEU A 83 16.37 26.18 6.01
CA LEU A 83 15.07 26.84 6.20
C LEU A 83 15.10 27.92 7.28
N VAL A 84 15.75 27.66 8.42
CA VAL A 84 15.85 28.63 9.52
C VAL A 84 16.69 29.83 9.10
N THR A 85 17.80 29.59 8.41
CA THR A 85 18.65 30.65 7.85
C THR A 85 17.91 31.43 6.78
N ALA A 86 17.20 30.76 5.87
CA ALA A 86 16.38 31.42 4.86
C ALA A 86 15.28 32.28 5.51
N GLY A 87 14.46 31.75 6.41
CA GLY A 87 13.42 32.53 7.09
C GLY A 87 13.98 33.75 7.83
N THR A 88 15.18 33.62 8.43
CA THR A 88 15.85 34.74 9.10
C THR A 88 16.30 35.82 8.10
N LEU A 89 16.88 35.44 6.96
CA LEU A 89 17.35 36.38 5.92
C LEU A 89 16.20 37.03 5.14
N LEU A 90 15.12 36.29 4.88
CA LEU A 90 13.95 36.78 4.15
C LEU A 90 13.03 37.67 5.01
N SER A 91 13.26 37.75 6.33
CA SER A 91 12.52 38.66 7.21
C SER A 91 12.83 40.15 6.98
N VAL A 92 13.77 40.49 6.08
CA VAL A 92 14.17 41.87 5.76
C VAL A 92 13.12 42.59 4.89
N SER A 93 12.36 41.84 4.07
CA SER A 93 11.35 42.43 3.16
C SER A 93 10.12 41.54 3.04
N THR A 94 8.93 42.12 3.23
CA THR A 94 7.62 41.44 3.14
C THR A 94 7.44 40.71 1.80
N TRP A 95 7.93 41.29 0.70
CA TRP A 95 7.86 40.68 -0.63
C TRP A 95 8.70 39.40 -0.73
N SER A 96 9.88 39.38 -0.11
CA SER A 96 10.72 38.20 -0.09
C SER A 96 10.06 37.08 0.74
N ALA A 97 9.46 37.40 1.89
CA ALA A 97 8.74 36.43 2.71
C ALA A 97 7.57 35.77 1.94
N VAL A 98 6.80 36.55 1.16
CA VAL A 98 5.70 36.04 0.33
C VAL A 98 6.21 35.11 -0.78
N LEU A 99 7.24 35.52 -1.52
CA LEU A 99 7.83 34.69 -2.58
C LEU A 99 8.49 33.42 -2.02
N GLY A 100 9.15 33.53 -0.87
CA GLY A 100 9.71 32.40 -0.15
C GLY A 100 8.62 31.41 0.24
N MET A 101 7.52 31.88 0.83
CA MET A 101 6.40 31.03 1.21
C MET A 101 5.76 30.32 0.01
N LEU A 102 5.63 31.02 -1.13
CA LEU A 102 5.16 30.44 -2.39
C LEU A 102 6.09 29.33 -2.88
N ALA A 103 7.39 29.60 -2.95
CA ALA A 103 8.40 28.64 -3.40
C ALA A 103 8.48 27.42 -2.47
N PHE A 104 8.49 27.63 -1.15
CA PHE A 104 8.49 26.53 -0.17
C PHE A 104 7.21 25.71 -0.24
N GLY A 105 6.04 26.34 -0.32
CA GLY A 105 4.77 25.65 -0.50
C GLY A 105 4.76 24.78 -1.76
N PHE A 106 5.30 25.28 -2.87
CA PHE A 106 5.45 24.52 -4.11
C PHE A 106 6.41 23.33 -3.95
N VAL A 107 7.60 23.55 -3.38
CA VAL A 107 8.61 22.48 -3.16
C VAL A 107 8.06 21.39 -2.24
N ILE A 108 7.39 21.75 -1.15
CA ILE A 108 6.78 20.81 -0.21
C ILE A 108 5.67 20.00 -0.89
N SER A 109 4.81 20.67 -1.66
CA SER A 109 3.73 20.02 -2.43
C SER A 109 4.30 19.06 -3.48
N TYR A 110 5.38 19.45 -4.17
CA TYR A 110 6.05 18.63 -5.16
C TYR A 110 6.81 17.46 -4.52
N ALA A 111 7.45 17.65 -3.36
CA ALA A 111 8.12 16.59 -2.61
C ALA A 111 7.15 15.44 -2.25
N GLY A 112 5.85 15.74 -2.12
CA GLY A 112 4.83 14.72 -1.93
C GLY A 112 4.71 13.70 -3.05
N VAL A 113 5.15 14.03 -4.28
CA VAL A 113 5.22 13.09 -5.40
C VAL A 113 6.28 12.00 -5.16
N GLY A 114 7.34 12.32 -4.40
CA GLY A 114 8.42 11.39 -4.09
C GLY A 114 8.04 10.27 -3.11
N GLY A 115 6.91 10.40 -2.42
CA GLY A 115 6.33 9.34 -1.61
C GLY A 115 5.83 9.78 -0.24
N PRO A 116 5.15 8.88 0.48
CA PRO A 116 4.45 9.19 1.73
C PRO A 116 5.38 9.68 2.85
N ARG A 117 6.67 9.31 2.81
CA ARG A 117 7.67 9.75 3.81
C ARG A 117 7.95 11.24 3.76
N LEU A 118 7.99 11.82 2.56
CA LEU A 118 8.26 13.26 2.38
C LEU A 118 7.05 14.11 2.75
N ILE A 119 5.84 13.64 2.39
CA ILE A 119 4.59 14.28 2.84
C ILE A 119 4.50 14.31 4.36
N GLY A 120 4.92 13.23 5.02
CA GLY A 120 4.93 13.16 6.48
C GLY A 120 5.79 14.25 7.13
N LEU A 121 6.90 14.66 6.50
CA LEU A 121 7.80 15.69 7.01
C LEU A 121 7.31 17.13 6.72
N ALA A 122 6.46 17.30 5.71
CA ALA A 122 6.02 18.60 5.18
C ALA A 122 5.56 19.58 6.27
N ALA A 123 4.64 19.15 7.12
CA ALA A 123 4.04 20.03 8.14
C ALA A 123 5.07 20.51 9.18
N GLY A 124 6.00 19.65 9.60
CA GLY A 124 7.06 20.02 10.53
C GLY A 124 8.07 20.97 9.90
N VAL A 125 8.54 20.64 8.68
CA VAL A 125 9.49 21.45 7.92
C VAL A 125 8.91 22.84 7.61
N GLN A 126 7.61 22.93 7.29
CA GLN A 126 6.94 24.20 7.08
C GLN A 126 6.94 25.08 8.34
N LEU A 127 6.69 24.49 9.52
CA LEU A 127 6.75 25.24 10.78
C LEU A 127 8.15 25.80 11.08
N LEU A 128 9.21 25.08 10.68
CA LEU A 128 10.60 25.54 10.83
C LEU A 128 10.93 26.76 9.96
N TYR A 129 10.23 26.98 8.84
CA TYR A 129 10.37 28.19 8.03
C TYR A 129 9.51 29.36 8.56
N ILE A 130 8.32 29.04 9.07
CA ILE A 130 7.39 30.04 9.58
C ILE A 130 7.94 30.73 10.84
N LEU A 131 8.52 29.97 11.77
CA LEU A 131 9.00 30.49 13.06
C LEU A 131 10.06 31.61 12.92
N PRO A 132 11.11 31.49 12.07
CA PRO A 132 12.09 32.56 11.85
C PRO A 132 11.57 33.77 11.05
N SER A 133 10.41 33.67 10.40
CA SER A 133 9.89 34.71 9.51
C SER A 133 9.10 35.81 10.23
N PHE A 134 8.78 35.61 11.52
CA PHE A 134 8.01 36.56 12.34
C PHE A 134 8.82 37.47 13.29
N PRO A 135 9.96 37.05 13.87
CA PRO A 135 10.78 37.91 14.73
C PRO A 135 11.44 39.05 13.95
N PRO A 136 11.71 40.21 14.58
CA PRO A 136 12.51 41.27 13.95
C PRO A 136 13.87 40.72 13.49
N TYR A 137 14.37 41.26 12.39
CA TYR A 137 15.63 40.84 11.78
C TYR A 137 16.79 41.04 12.75
N ASP A 138 17.36 39.93 13.24
CA ASP A 138 18.51 39.89 14.13
C ASP A 138 19.43 38.73 13.68
N PRO A 139 20.47 39.02 12.88
CA PRO A 139 21.37 38.00 12.37
C PRO A 139 22.35 37.47 13.44
N GLY A 140 22.65 38.26 14.49
CA GLY A 140 23.53 37.84 15.59
C GLY A 140 22.95 36.68 16.40
N ALA A 141 21.63 36.57 16.40
CA ALA A 141 20.85 35.52 17.01
C ALA A 141 20.88 34.15 16.28
N LEU A 142 21.32 34.10 15.01
CA LEU A 142 21.19 32.91 14.16
C LEU A 142 21.81 31.66 14.79
N GLY A 143 22.99 31.78 15.39
CA GLY A 143 23.67 30.67 16.06
C GLY A 143 22.81 30.02 17.15
N TYR A 144 22.14 30.83 17.97
CA TYR A 144 21.26 30.34 19.04
C TYR A 144 19.99 29.67 18.50
N ARG A 145 19.45 30.16 17.38
CA ARG A 145 18.31 29.56 16.68
C ARG A 145 18.66 28.15 16.17
N LEU A 146 19.82 28.02 15.51
CA LEU A 146 20.32 26.74 15.00
C LEU A 146 20.69 25.78 16.14
N ALA A 147 21.29 26.28 17.22
CA ALA A 147 21.60 25.48 18.41
C ALA A 147 20.33 24.93 19.07
N GLY A 148 19.28 25.75 19.22
CA GLY A 148 17.98 25.32 19.74
C GLY A 148 17.34 24.24 18.88
N LEU A 149 17.35 24.40 17.55
CA LEU A 149 16.84 23.38 16.63
C LEU A 149 17.63 22.07 16.73
N THR A 150 18.95 22.15 16.83
CA THR A 150 19.84 21.00 16.99
C THR A 150 19.52 20.24 18.28
N MET A 151 19.38 20.97 19.38
CA MET A 151 18.99 20.42 20.68
C MET A 151 17.66 19.68 20.59
N ALA A 152 16.65 20.29 19.96
CA ALA A 152 15.34 19.66 19.77
C ALA A 152 15.44 18.33 19.02
N VAL A 153 16.16 18.30 17.90
CA VAL A 153 16.30 17.12 17.05
C VAL A 153 17.08 16.02 17.78
N LEU A 154 18.14 16.36 18.50
CA LEU A 154 18.93 15.39 19.27
C LEU A 154 18.13 14.81 20.44
N LEU A 155 17.46 15.65 21.24
CA LEU A 155 16.60 15.20 22.34
C LEU A 155 15.48 14.31 21.84
N LEU A 156 14.85 14.65 20.71
CA LEU A 156 13.80 13.84 20.11
C LEU A 156 14.34 12.51 19.57
N ALA A 157 15.53 12.51 18.95
CA ALA A 157 16.18 11.29 18.49
C ALA A 157 16.55 10.34 19.64
N VAL A 158 16.99 10.89 20.77
CA VAL A 158 17.25 10.12 22.00
C VAL A 158 15.94 9.61 22.61
N ALA A 159 14.91 10.46 22.72
CA ALA A 159 13.61 10.10 23.26
C ALA A 159 12.94 8.97 22.45
N GLU A 160 13.08 8.97 21.12
CA GLU A 160 12.59 7.87 20.26
C GLU A 160 13.26 6.52 20.56
N ARG A 161 14.51 6.50 21.02
CA ARG A 161 15.23 5.25 21.33
C ARG A 161 15.09 4.80 22.77
N VAL A 162 15.05 5.74 23.71
CA VAL A 162 15.07 5.44 25.15
C VAL A 162 13.66 5.33 25.73
N LEU A 163 12.71 6.15 25.27
CA LEU A 163 11.41 6.30 25.92
C LEU A 163 10.35 5.41 25.25
N TRP A 164 10.20 4.19 25.76
CA TRP A 164 9.23 3.17 25.29
C TRP A 164 9.27 2.92 23.78
N PRO A 165 10.38 2.45 23.18
CA PRO A 165 10.46 2.23 21.74
C PRO A 165 9.27 1.39 21.24
N ASP A 166 8.61 1.88 20.18
CA ASP A 166 7.48 1.16 19.59
C ASP A 166 7.98 -0.13 18.95
N PRO A 167 7.22 -1.24 19.04
CA PRO A 167 7.57 -2.45 18.30
C PRO A 167 7.67 -2.12 16.81
N ALA A 168 8.72 -2.63 16.17
CA ALA A 168 8.95 -2.38 14.76
C ALA A 168 7.74 -2.84 13.94
N PRO A 169 7.12 -1.97 13.12
CA PRO A 169 5.99 -2.38 12.30
C PRO A 169 6.45 -3.44 11.29
N VAL A 170 5.64 -4.48 11.11
CA VAL A 170 5.94 -5.52 10.11
C VAL A 170 5.99 -4.87 8.72
N PRO A 171 7.09 -5.02 7.97
CA PRO A 171 7.22 -4.40 6.67
C PRO A 171 6.22 -5.01 5.67
N PHE A 172 5.68 -4.19 4.78
CA PHE A 172 4.73 -4.67 3.76
C PHE A 172 5.26 -5.84 2.93
N LYS A 173 6.57 -5.85 2.64
CA LYS A 173 7.25 -6.96 1.94
C LYS A 173 7.07 -8.30 2.67
N ALA A 174 7.13 -8.30 4.00
CA ALA A 174 6.96 -9.52 4.82
C ALA A 174 5.49 -9.95 4.89
N LEU A 175 4.56 -9.01 5.03
CA LEU A 175 3.12 -9.31 4.98
C LEU A 175 2.74 -9.93 3.62
N LEU A 176 3.27 -9.36 2.53
CA LEU A 176 3.05 -9.86 1.19
C LEU A 176 3.70 -11.23 0.98
N ALA A 177 4.91 -11.47 1.52
CA ALA A 177 5.55 -12.79 1.49
C ALA A 177 4.70 -13.85 2.18
N ASN A 178 4.13 -13.52 3.35
CA ASN A 178 3.23 -14.43 4.06
C ASN A 178 1.93 -14.68 3.30
N GLY A 179 1.38 -13.65 2.63
CA GLY A 179 0.24 -13.79 1.72
C GLY A 179 0.53 -14.81 0.61
N PHE A 180 1.64 -14.63 -0.12
CA PHE A 180 2.05 -15.56 -1.17
C PHE A 180 2.32 -16.98 -0.67
N ALA A 181 2.97 -17.13 0.48
CA ALA A 181 3.24 -18.46 1.05
C ALA A 181 1.95 -19.17 1.48
N ALA A 182 1.00 -18.45 2.09
CA ALA A 182 -0.29 -19.02 2.44
C ALA A 182 -1.11 -19.37 1.19
N THR A 183 -1.10 -18.52 0.16
CA THR A 183 -1.70 -18.84 -1.15
C THR A 183 -1.05 -20.06 -1.79
N ALA A 184 0.29 -20.20 -1.74
CA ALA A 184 0.99 -21.38 -2.22
C ALA A 184 0.52 -22.65 -1.49
N GLY A 185 0.41 -22.60 -0.16
CA GLY A 185 -0.13 -23.71 0.65
C GLY A 185 -1.57 -24.07 0.28
N CYS A 186 -2.43 -23.08 0.00
CA CYS A 186 -3.79 -23.30 -0.47
C CYS A 186 -3.84 -23.93 -1.87
N LEU A 187 -3.02 -23.45 -2.81
CA LEU A 187 -2.95 -24.00 -4.17
C LEU A 187 -2.39 -25.43 -4.16
N SER A 188 -1.40 -25.74 -3.33
CA SER A 188 -0.89 -27.11 -3.17
C SER A 188 -1.95 -28.05 -2.61
N ALA A 189 -2.69 -27.65 -1.57
CA ALA A 189 -3.77 -28.46 -1.01
C ALA A 189 -4.89 -28.71 -2.05
N LEU A 190 -5.22 -27.68 -2.84
CA LEU A 190 -6.19 -27.81 -3.92
C LEU A 190 -5.67 -28.71 -5.07
N ALA A 191 -4.38 -28.63 -5.41
CA ALA A 191 -3.77 -29.52 -6.39
C ALA A 191 -3.86 -30.99 -5.96
N GLU A 192 -3.55 -31.30 -4.70
CA GLU A 192 -3.67 -32.64 -4.13
C GLU A 192 -5.13 -33.14 -4.16
N ALA A 193 -6.08 -32.29 -3.80
CA ALA A 193 -7.51 -32.61 -3.85
C ALA A 193 -8.00 -32.86 -5.30
N SER A 194 -7.54 -32.06 -6.26
CA SER A 194 -7.83 -32.25 -7.70
C SER A 194 -7.20 -33.52 -8.28
N GLY A 195 -6.07 -33.97 -7.73
CA GLY A 195 -5.40 -35.22 -8.08
C GLY A 195 -6.07 -36.48 -7.51
N GLY A 196 -7.08 -36.33 -6.64
CA GLY A 196 -7.88 -37.43 -6.10
C GLY A 196 -7.65 -37.75 -4.62
N ASP A 197 -6.85 -36.97 -3.88
CA ASP A 197 -6.70 -37.16 -2.44
C ASP A 197 -7.90 -36.58 -1.65
N GLU A 198 -8.78 -37.46 -1.19
CA GLU A 198 -9.97 -37.13 -0.41
C GLU A 198 -9.61 -36.40 0.91
N ARG A 199 -8.49 -36.73 1.55
CA ARG A 199 -8.04 -36.11 2.82
C ARG A 199 -7.61 -34.67 2.61
N SER A 200 -7.14 -34.34 1.41
CA SER A 200 -6.72 -32.99 1.05
C SER A 200 -7.88 -32.01 0.93
N ARG A 201 -9.10 -32.47 0.65
CA ARG A 201 -10.29 -31.60 0.55
C ARG A 201 -10.58 -30.82 1.82
N GLY A 202 -10.52 -31.48 2.98
CA GLY A 202 -10.71 -30.82 4.29
C GLY A 202 -9.63 -29.78 4.57
N ARG A 203 -8.37 -30.11 4.23
CA ARG A 203 -7.23 -29.19 4.40
C ARG A 203 -7.34 -27.95 3.50
N THR A 204 -7.91 -28.08 2.31
CA THR A 204 -8.06 -26.94 1.39
C THR A 204 -8.87 -25.80 1.98
N ALA A 205 -9.97 -26.09 2.68
CA ALA A 205 -10.79 -25.05 3.31
C ALA A 205 -10.04 -24.30 4.42
N GLU A 206 -9.29 -25.02 5.26
CA GLU A 206 -8.47 -24.43 6.32
C GLU A 206 -7.35 -23.55 5.75
N ARG A 207 -6.68 -24.05 4.70
CA ARG A 207 -5.62 -23.30 3.99
C ARG A 207 -6.16 -22.08 3.26
N LEU A 208 -7.37 -22.16 2.70
CA LEU A 208 -8.03 -21.01 2.09
C LEU A 208 -8.30 -19.93 3.13
N ALA A 209 -8.87 -20.29 4.29
CA ALA A 209 -9.11 -19.35 5.38
C ALA A 209 -7.81 -18.76 5.97
N GLU A 210 -6.71 -19.53 6.01
CA GLU A 210 -5.38 -19.04 6.34
C GLU A 210 -4.88 -18.01 5.32
N ALA A 211 -4.99 -18.32 4.02
CA ALA A 211 -4.55 -17.47 2.94
C ALA A 211 -5.35 -16.17 2.83
N GLU A 212 -6.68 -16.23 3.03
CA GLU A 212 -7.55 -15.05 3.11
C GLU A 212 -7.13 -14.13 4.26
N ARG A 213 -6.87 -14.67 5.45
CA ARG A 213 -6.39 -13.88 6.60
C ARG A 213 -5.04 -13.22 6.31
N ALA A 214 -4.12 -13.96 5.69
CA ALA A 214 -2.80 -13.44 5.32
C ALA A 214 -2.89 -12.34 4.25
N ALA A 215 -3.70 -12.54 3.20
CA ALA A 215 -3.94 -11.55 2.17
C ALA A 215 -4.67 -10.32 2.72
N GLU A 216 -5.62 -10.51 3.62
CA GLU A 216 -6.35 -9.41 4.26
C GLU A 216 -5.41 -8.48 5.04
N ALA A 217 -4.35 -9.02 5.66
CA ALA A 217 -3.32 -8.22 6.32
C ALA A 217 -2.53 -7.29 5.37
N THR A 218 -2.56 -7.56 4.06
CA THR A 218 -1.91 -6.71 3.05
C THR A 218 -2.77 -5.52 2.61
N ARG A 219 -4.04 -5.43 3.02
CA ARG A 219 -4.93 -4.36 2.55
C ARG A 219 -4.42 -2.98 2.98
N PRO A 220 -4.38 -1.98 2.08
CA PRO A 220 -3.80 -0.67 2.36
C PRO A 220 -4.35 0.03 3.61
N TYR A 221 -5.64 -0.15 3.91
CA TYR A 221 -6.29 0.46 5.08
C TYR A 221 -5.86 -0.17 6.41
N LYS A 222 -5.41 -1.43 6.43
CA LYS A 222 -4.86 -2.11 7.62
C LYS A 222 -3.40 -1.75 7.88
N LEU A 223 -2.72 -1.21 6.87
CA LEU A 223 -1.32 -0.80 6.99
C LEU A 223 -1.21 0.59 7.62
N GLN A 224 -0.20 0.76 8.47
CA GLN A 224 0.23 2.08 8.93
C GLN A 224 0.63 2.94 7.71
N PRO A 225 0.39 4.27 7.72
CA PRO A 225 0.71 5.15 6.58
C PRO A 225 2.13 4.99 6.03
N GLY A 226 3.09 4.70 6.92
CA GLY A 226 4.49 4.45 6.59
C GLY A 226 4.83 3.16 5.85
N GLN A 227 3.97 2.14 5.98
CA GLN A 227 4.16 0.81 5.39
C GLN A 227 3.39 0.65 4.07
N ARG A 228 2.54 1.61 3.72
CA ARG A 228 1.76 1.54 2.48
C ARG A 228 2.70 1.71 1.27
N PRO A 229 2.65 0.83 0.27
CA PRO A 229 3.40 0.98 -0.98
C PRO A 229 2.79 2.08 -1.86
N ALA A 230 2.88 3.33 -1.40
CA ALA A 230 2.17 4.48 -1.99
C ALA A 230 3.09 5.43 -2.77
N SER A 231 4.41 5.19 -2.83
CA SER A 231 5.30 6.06 -3.60
C SER A 231 5.14 5.86 -5.12
N ALA A 232 5.61 6.85 -5.88
CA ALA A 232 5.69 6.76 -7.34
C ALA A 232 6.88 5.90 -7.83
N SER A 233 7.63 5.26 -6.92
CA SER A 233 8.75 4.40 -7.27
C SER A 233 8.27 3.14 -7.99
N ARG A 234 9.09 2.61 -8.90
CA ARG A 234 8.79 1.34 -9.60
C ARG A 234 8.55 0.20 -8.61
N ARG A 235 9.36 0.15 -7.56
CA ARG A 235 9.30 -0.87 -6.51
C ARG A 235 7.99 -0.85 -5.74
N ASP A 236 7.56 0.32 -5.25
CA ASP A 236 6.29 0.42 -4.51
C ASP A 236 5.09 0.16 -5.41
N ARG A 237 5.10 0.64 -6.66
CA ARG A 237 4.06 0.32 -7.64
C ARG A 237 3.95 -1.19 -7.88
N ALA A 238 5.08 -1.87 -8.04
CA ALA A 238 5.14 -3.30 -8.23
C ALA A 238 4.65 -4.07 -6.99
N LEU A 239 5.03 -3.64 -5.78
CA LEU A 239 4.56 -4.22 -4.52
C LEU A 239 3.05 -4.03 -4.33
N GLY A 240 2.52 -2.84 -4.60
CA GLY A 240 1.08 -2.59 -4.56
C GLY A 240 0.31 -3.41 -5.59
N HIS A 241 0.86 -3.59 -6.80
CA HIS A 241 0.27 -4.43 -7.84
C HIS A 241 0.24 -5.90 -7.43
N ALA A 242 1.37 -6.44 -6.93
CA ALA A 242 1.46 -7.79 -6.40
C ALA A 242 0.46 -8.03 -5.24
N GLY A 243 0.30 -7.05 -4.36
CA GLY A 243 -0.69 -7.10 -3.28
C GLY A 243 -2.11 -7.27 -3.82
N GLY A 244 -2.51 -6.47 -4.83
CA GLY A 244 -3.82 -6.62 -5.48
C GLY A 244 -4.01 -7.98 -6.15
N LEU A 245 -2.97 -8.48 -6.83
CA LEU A 245 -3.03 -9.76 -7.55
C LEU A 245 -3.16 -10.97 -6.62
N VAL A 246 -2.58 -10.95 -5.42
CA VAL A 246 -2.81 -12.01 -4.40
C VAL A 246 -4.30 -12.14 -4.06
N HIS A 247 -5.03 -11.02 -3.96
CA HIS A 247 -6.48 -11.05 -3.74
C HIS A 247 -7.25 -11.62 -4.92
N MET A 248 -6.81 -11.35 -6.16
CA MET A 248 -7.43 -11.91 -7.37
C MET A 248 -7.23 -13.43 -7.45
N ILE A 249 -6.00 -13.91 -7.18
CA ILE A 249 -5.69 -15.34 -7.12
C ILE A 249 -6.58 -16.04 -6.09
N LEU A 250 -6.71 -15.46 -4.89
CA LEU A 250 -7.55 -16.03 -3.83
C LEU A 250 -9.04 -15.97 -4.16
N GLY A 251 -9.51 -14.91 -4.82
CA GLY A 251 -10.89 -14.81 -5.28
C GLY A 251 -11.26 -15.95 -6.24
N ASP A 252 -10.44 -16.18 -7.27
CA ASP A 252 -10.67 -17.26 -8.23
C ASP A 252 -10.48 -18.66 -7.58
N THR A 253 -9.55 -18.78 -6.62
CA THR A 253 -9.35 -20.00 -5.84
C THR A 253 -10.57 -20.31 -4.96
N ALA A 254 -11.12 -19.30 -4.28
CA ALA A 254 -12.33 -19.44 -3.47
C ALA A 254 -13.54 -19.80 -4.33
N ASP A 255 -13.66 -19.21 -5.52
CA ASP A 255 -14.70 -19.56 -6.49
C ASP A 255 -14.57 -21.01 -6.97
N LEU A 256 -13.35 -21.49 -7.18
CA LEU A 256 -13.07 -22.87 -7.55
C LEU A 256 -13.41 -23.86 -6.42
N VAL A 257 -13.18 -23.47 -5.16
CA VAL A 257 -13.47 -24.29 -3.98
C VAL A 257 -14.97 -24.31 -3.63
N HIS A 258 -15.65 -23.16 -3.72
CA HIS A 258 -17.02 -23.01 -3.20
C HIS A 258 -18.12 -23.06 -4.25
N LYS A 259 -17.84 -22.72 -5.51
CA LYS A 259 -18.86 -22.54 -6.56
C LYS A 259 -18.80 -23.58 -7.68
N VAL A 260 -17.86 -24.51 -7.61
CA VAL A 260 -17.67 -25.58 -8.61
C VAL A 260 -17.80 -26.92 -7.91
N ASP A 261 -18.48 -27.88 -8.56
CA ASP A 261 -18.60 -29.25 -8.05
C ASP A 261 -17.20 -29.88 -7.83
N PRO A 262 -16.91 -30.46 -6.65
CA PRO A 262 -15.70 -31.24 -6.39
C PRO A 262 -15.41 -32.37 -7.40
N ALA A 263 -16.42 -32.90 -8.08
CA ALA A 263 -16.26 -33.86 -9.16
C ALA A 263 -15.71 -33.22 -10.45
N ALA A 264 -16.11 -31.98 -10.74
CA ALA A 264 -15.65 -31.22 -11.90
C ALA A 264 -14.21 -30.70 -11.76
N THR A 265 -13.71 -30.57 -10.53
CA THR A 265 -12.33 -30.18 -10.22
C THR A 265 -11.35 -31.35 -10.18
N ARG A 266 -11.83 -32.60 -10.20
CA ARG A 266 -11.00 -33.81 -10.22
C ARG A 266 -10.42 -34.03 -11.62
N SER A 267 -9.22 -33.50 -11.84
CA SER A 267 -8.52 -33.55 -13.12
C SER A 267 -7.01 -33.47 -12.90
N GLN A 268 -6.26 -34.40 -13.50
CA GLN A 268 -4.80 -34.40 -13.45
C GLN A 268 -4.19 -33.15 -14.09
N ALA A 269 -4.83 -32.63 -15.15
CA ALA A 269 -4.43 -31.40 -15.81
C ALA A 269 -4.54 -30.19 -14.86
N ILE A 270 -5.65 -30.09 -14.13
CA ILE A 270 -5.88 -29.03 -13.14
C ILE A 270 -4.88 -29.18 -11.99
N ALA A 271 -4.70 -30.39 -11.47
CA ALA A 271 -3.75 -30.67 -10.38
C ALA A 271 -2.31 -30.26 -10.75
N THR A 272 -1.85 -30.62 -11.95
CA THR A 272 -0.50 -30.30 -12.44
C THR A 272 -0.31 -28.79 -12.58
N LEU A 273 -1.28 -28.08 -13.16
CA LEU A 273 -1.25 -26.62 -13.26
C LEU A 273 -1.19 -25.98 -11.87
N LEU A 274 -2.11 -26.32 -10.97
CA LEU A 274 -2.17 -25.74 -9.63
C LEU A 274 -0.89 -25.99 -8.82
N HIS A 275 -0.26 -27.16 -8.96
CA HIS A 275 1.01 -27.46 -8.31
C HIS A 275 2.14 -26.53 -8.81
N GLN A 276 2.20 -26.27 -10.12
CA GLN A 276 3.16 -25.32 -10.70
C GLN A 276 2.90 -23.87 -10.24
N LEU A 277 1.62 -23.48 -10.12
CA LEU A 277 1.24 -22.17 -9.60
C LEU A 277 1.64 -22.02 -8.13
N ALA A 278 1.44 -23.06 -7.31
CA ALA A 278 1.86 -23.10 -5.92
C ALA A 278 3.38 -22.93 -5.78
N ALA A 279 4.17 -23.68 -6.56
CA ALA A 279 5.63 -23.56 -6.56
C ALA A 279 6.10 -22.13 -6.94
N SER A 280 5.40 -21.50 -7.88
CA SER A 280 5.71 -20.14 -8.34
C SER A 280 5.34 -19.07 -7.30
N ALA A 281 4.22 -19.24 -6.60
CA ALA A 281 3.82 -18.40 -5.47
C ALA A 281 4.82 -18.52 -4.30
N GLU A 282 5.31 -19.73 -4.00
CA GLU A 282 6.33 -19.92 -2.96
C GLU A 282 7.68 -19.30 -3.36
N ALA A 283 8.07 -19.39 -4.64
CA ALA A 283 9.25 -18.68 -5.15
C ALA A 283 9.12 -17.15 -5.00
N ALA A 284 7.93 -16.60 -5.23
CA ALA A 284 7.65 -15.19 -4.99
C ALA A 284 7.74 -14.83 -3.49
N ALA A 285 7.20 -15.68 -2.60
CA ALA A 285 7.30 -15.50 -1.16
C ALA A 285 8.77 -15.47 -0.68
N ARG A 286 9.58 -16.44 -1.10
CA ARG A 286 11.02 -16.52 -0.77
C ARG A 286 11.78 -15.28 -1.26
N SER A 287 11.57 -14.86 -2.51
CA SER A 287 12.17 -13.62 -3.03
C SER A 287 11.76 -12.37 -2.24
N LEU A 288 10.51 -12.31 -1.76
CA LEU A 288 10.04 -11.24 -0.89
C LEU A 288 10.68 -11.29 0.51
N ARG A 289 11.04 -12.47 1.03
CA ARG A 289 11.87 -12.60 2.25
C ARG A 289 13.34 -12.23 2.01
N GLY A 290 13.77 -12.17 0.75
CA GLY A 290 15.19 -12.01 0.38
C GLY A 290 15.94 -13.34 0.34
N GLU A 291 15.20 -14.43 0.33
CA GLU A 291 15.69 -15.80 0.25
C GLU A 291 15.59 -16.24 -1.22
N GLY A 292 16.72 -16.37 -1.90
CA GLY A 292 16.76 -16.88 -3.27
C GLY A 292 16.51 -15.85 -4.39
N PRO A 293 16.55 -16.31 -5.65
CA PRO A 293 16.55 -15.45 -6.82
C PRO A 293 15.17 -14.81 -7.08
N PRO A 294 15.12 -13.75 -7.91
CA PRO A 294 13.86 -13.21 -8.41
C PRO A 294 13.02 -14.29 -9.12
N PRO A 295 11.70 -14.37 -8.84
CA PRO A 295 10.86 -15.44 -9.38
C PRO A 295 10.70 -15.30 -10.90
N GLN A 296 10.44 -16.43 -11.56
CA GLN A 296 10.38 -16.53 -13.02
C GLN A 296 8.96 -16.88 -13.47
N ALA A 297 8.49 -16.21 -14.52
CA ALA A 297 7.17 -16.44 -15.09
C ALA A 297 7.14 -17.57 -16.15
N ALA A 298 8.29 -17.89 -16.76
CA ALA A 298 8.37 -18.87 -17.85
C ALA A 298 7.79 -20.26 -17.49
N PRO A 299 8.01 -20.82 -16.28
CA PRO A 299 7.39 -22.10 -15.91
C PRO A 299 5.85 -22.04 -15.85
N ILE A 300 5.29 -20.86 -15.53
CA ILE A 300 3.83 -20.66 -15.50
C ILE A 300 3.29 -20.60 -16.93
N ASP A 301 4.00 -19.91 -17.83
CA ASP A 301 3.64 -19.84 -19.24
C ASP A 301 3.59 -21.23 -19.88
N GLU A 302 4.61 -22.06 -19.64
CA GLU A 302 4.67 -23.43 -20.13
C GLU A 302 3.53 -24.31 -19.58
N ALA A 303 3.22 -24.19 -18.29
CA ALA A 303 2.12 -24.92 -17.67
C ALA A 303 0.74 -24.47 -18.20
N LEU A 304 0.54 -23.15 -18.38
CA LEU A 304 -0.68 -22.61 -18.97
C LEU A 304 -0.87 -23.07 -20.42
N ASP A 305 0.19 -23.05 -21.23
CA ASP A 305 0.12 -23.49 -22.61
C ASP A 305 -0.14 -25.00 -22.72
N THR A 306 0.46 -25.80 -21.84
CA THR A 306 0.18 -27.24 -21.73
C THR A 306 -1.27 -27.49 -21.36
N PHE A 307 -1.76 -26.85 -20.29
CA PHE A 307 -3.15 -26.98 -19.86
C PHE A 307 -4.15 -26.54 -20.95
N ARG A 308 -3.83 -25.47 -21.70
CA ARG A 308 -4.65 -25.01 -22.83
C ARG A 308 -4.69 -26.00 -23.99
N ARG A 309 -3.59 -26.70 -24.28
CA ARG A 309 -3.57 -27.74 -25.33
C ARG A 309 -4.44 -28.92 -24.93
N GLU A 310 -4.22 -29.47 -23.73
CA GLU A 310 -5.03 -30.58 -23.21
C GLU A 310 -6.52 -30.24 -23.18
N ARG A 311 -6.87 -29.01 -22.75
CA ARG A 311 -8.27 -28.55 -22.74
C ARG A 311 -8.90 -28.47 -24.15
N ARG A 312 -8.11 -28.20 -25.20
CA ARG A 312 -8.63 -28.12 -26.59
C ARG A 312 -8.91 -29.50 -27.18
N GLU A 313 -8.22 -30.53 -26.71
CA GLU A 313 -8.42 -31.91 -27.16
C GLU A 313 -9.71 -32.52 -26.59
N VAL A 314 -10.22 -31.97 -25.48
CA VAL A 314 -11.51 -32.36 -24.89
C VAL A 314 -12.65 -31.65 -25.63
N VAL A 315 -13.49 -32.41 -26.35
CA VAL A 315 -14.74 -31.92 -26.94
C VAL A 315 -15.84 -31.90 -25.87
N PRO A 316 -16.29 -30.72 -25.39
CA PRO A 316 -17.22 -30.66 -24.28
C PRO A 316 -18.66 -31.00 -24.73
N GLY A 317 -19.31 -31.89 -23.97
CA GLY A 317 -20.75 -32.12 -24.05
C GLY A 317 -21.54 -31.03 -23.32
N ARG A 318 -22.87 -31.05 -23.47
CA ARG A 318 -23.78 -30.07 -22.83
C ARG A 318 -23.78 -30.15 -21.29
N GLU A 319 -23.32 -31.27 -20.75
CA GLU A 319 -23.24 -31.58 -19.31
C GLU A 319 -21.90 -31.14 -18.67
N ASP A 320 -20.91 -30.67 -19.45
CA ASP A 320 -19.56 -30.34 -18.97
C ASP A 320 -19.39 -28.88 -18.49
N ALA A 321 -20.49 -28.17 -18.21
CA ALA A 321 -20.45 -26.75 -17.86
C ALA A 321 -19.55 -26.45 -16.64
N ASP A 322 -19.62 -27.28 -15.59
CA ASP A 322 -18.80 -27.11 -14.39
C ASP A 322 -17.33 -27.44 -14.63
N ARG A 323 -17.01 -28.39 -15.51
CA ARG A 323 -15.62 -28.68 -15.91
C ARG A 323 -15.02 -27.54 -16.72
N LEU A 324 -15.80 -26.96 -17.63
CA LEU A 324 -15.39 -25.76 -18.38
C LEU A 324 -15.17 -24.56 -17.46
N ARG A 325 -16.04 -24.41 -16.45
CA ARG A 325 -15.90 -23.39 -15.40
C ARG A 325 -14.64 -23.62 -14.57
N ALA A 326 -14.41 -24.83 -14.09
CA ALA A 326 -13.19 -25.22 -13.36
C ALA A 326 -11.93 -24.88 -14.16
N GLY A 327 -11.89 -25.27 -15.43
CA GLY A 327 -10.78 -24.97 -16.33
C GLY A 327 -10.61 -23.48 -16.62
N SER A 328 -11.69 -22.70 -16.69
CA SER A 328 -11.59 -21.23 -16.83
C SER A 328 -11.03 -20.55 -15.59
N LEU A 329 -11.44 -20.98 -14.40
CA LEU A 329 -10.91 -20.47 -13.14
C LEU A 329 -9.44 -20.85 -12.98
N ALA A 330 -9.05 -22.09 -13.30
CA ALA A 330 -7.65 -22.52 -13.27
C ALA A 330 -6.75 -21.66 -14.19
N ILE A 331 -7.22 -21.30 -15.38
CA ILE A 331 -6.52 -20.36 -16.27
C ILE A 331 -6.45 -18.95 -15.65
N GLY A 332 -7.54 -18.47 -15.05
CA GLY A 332 -7.59 -17.19 -14.36
C GLY A 332 -6.55 -17.11 -13.24
N ILE A 333 -6.53 -18.10 -12.34
CA ILE A 333 -5.53 -18.24 -11.27
C ILE A 333 -4.11 -18.22 -11.86
N GLY A 334 -3.88 -18.93 -12.97
CA GLY A 334 -2.57 -18.95 -13.63
C GLY A 334 -2.12 -17.61 -14.20
N GLU A 335 -3.01 -16.89 -14.90
CA GLU A 335 -2.70 -15.54 -15.42
C GLU A 335 -2.44 -14.54 -14.30
N TRP A 336 -3.26 -14.54 -13.23
CA TRP A 336 -3.00 -13.69 -12.07
C TRP A 336 -1.69 -14.03 -11.37
N THR A 337 -1.35 -15.32 -11.24
CA THR A 337 -0.09 -15.77 -10.65
C THR A 337 1.11 -15.33 -11.49
N LYS A 338 1.03 -15.43 -12.82
CA LYS A 338 2.04 -14.92 -13.75
C LYS A 338 2.26 -13.42 -13.60
N GLU A 339 1.18 -12.64 -13.57
CA GLU A 339 1.27 -11.20 -13.33
C GLU A 339 1.88 -10.92 -11.94
N ALA A 340 1.48 -11.66 -10.92
CA ALA A 340 1.94 -11.45 -9.55
C ALA A 340 3.44 -11.74 -9.41
N VAL A 341 3.92 -12.83 -9.99
CA VAL A 341 5.35 -13.20 -10.07
C VAL A 341 6.13 -12.12 -10.82
N THR A 342 5.58 -11.62 -11.93
CA THR A 342 6.20 -10.53 -12.70
C THR A 342 6.30 -9.25 -11.87
N ALA A 343 5.25 -8.89 -11.13
CA ALA A 343 5.26 -7.76 -10.21
C ALA A 343 6.34 -7.91 -9.13
N VAL A 344 6.45 -9.08 -8.50
CA VAL A 344 7.49 -9.37 -7.49
C VAL A 344 8.89 -9.29 -8.10
N ARG A 345 9.09 -9.77 -9.33
CA ARG A 345 10.35 -9.65 -10.07
C ARG A 345 10.76 -8.19 -10.32
N VAL A 346 9.80 -7.35 -10.74
CA VAL A 346 10.03 -5.90 -10.90
C VAL A 346 10.35 -5.23 -9.55
N ALA A 347 9.67 -5.63 -8.48
CA ALA A 347 9.94 -5.14 -7.13
C ALA A 347 11.35 -5.52 -6.62
N ALA A 348 11.87 -6.68 -7.06
CA ALA A 348 13.24 -7.13 -6.80
C ALA A 348 14.30 -6.39 -7.65
N GLY A 349 13.88 -5.53 -8.59
CA GLY A 349 14.79 -4.80 -9.49
C GLY A 349 15.31 -5.65 -10.66
N ALA A 350 14.78 -6.85 -10.83
CA ALA A 350 15.16 -7.71 -11.95
C ALA A 350 14.40 -7.33 -13.22
N PRO A 351 15.02 -7.44 -14.40
CA PRO A 351 14.35 -7.20 -15.67
C PRO A 351 13.20 -8.20 -15.83
N ALA A 352 12.00 -7.68 -16.04
CA ALA A 352 10.84 -8.44 -16.45
C ALA A 352 10.78 -8.41 -17.98
N ARG A 353 10.92 -9.56 -18.64
CA ARG A 353 10.50 -9.72 -20.03
C ARG A 353 9.02 -10.09 -19.99
N TRP A 354 8.19 -9.29 -20.64
CA TRP A 354 6.82 -9.66 -20.95
C TRP A 354 6.68 -9.75 -22.46
N GLY A 355 5.77 -10.61 -22.94
CA GLY A 355 5.51 -10.78 -24.37
C GLY A 355 5.11 -9.45 -25.04
N PRO A 356 5.19 -9.37 -26.38
CA PRO A 356 4.81 -8.17 -27.11
C PRO A 356 3.38 -7.73 -26.73
N VAL A 357 3.23 -6.49 -26.27
CA VAL A 357 1.92 -5.93 -25.89
C VAL A 357 1.24 -5.41 -27.16
N PRO A 358 0.04 -5.91 -27.51
CA PRO A 358 -0.72 -5.40 -28.65
C PRO A 358 -0.89 -3.87 -28.57
N PRO A 359 -0.88 -3.14 -29.70
CA PRO A 359 -0.99 -1.68 -29.70
C PRO A 359 -2.19 -1.16 -28.89
N ALA A 360 -3.33 -1.86 -28.95
CA ALA A 360 -4.56 -1.52 -28.21
C ALA A 360 -4.46 -1.70 -26.68
N ALA A 361 -3.50 -2.51 -26.21
CA ALA A 361 -3.24 -2.80 -24.81
C ALA A 361 -2.04 -2.04 -24.24
N GLN A 362 -1.35 -1.22 -25.04
CA GLN A 362 -0.25 -0.40 -24.57
C GLN A 362 -0.75 0.71 -23.62
N PRO A 363 0.00 1.05 -22.54
CA PRO A 363 1.37 0.62 -22.23
C PRO A 363 1.52 -0.70 -21.45
N GLY A 364 0.47 -1.54 -21.40
CA GLY A 364 0.48 -2.83 -20.70
C GLY A 364 0.31 -2.72 -19.18
N PRO A 365 0.05 -3.84 -18.48
CA PRO A 365 -0.19 -3.85 -17.03
C PRO A 365 1.02 -3.37 -16.22
N PHE A 366 2.24 -3.57 -16.75
CA PHE A 366 3.51 -3.17 -16.13
C PHE A 366 4.11 -1.89 -16.73
N TRP A 367 3.27 -0.91 -17.09
CA TRP A 367 3.71 0.35 -17.68
C TRP A 367 4.82 1.08 -16.88
N TYR A 368 4.89 0.83 -15.57
CA TYR A 368 5.90 1.40 -14.67
C TYR A 368 7.26 0.68 -14.72
N ALA A 369 7.34 -0.54 -15.26
CA ALA A 369 8.57 -1.34 -15.24
C ALA A 369 9.68 -0.74 -16.14
N ASN A 370 9.33 -0.13 -17.28
CA ASN A 370 10.29 0.43 -18.25
C ASN A 370 10.42 1.97 -18.18
N ARG A 371 9.70 2.66 -17.30
CA ARG A 371 9.65 4.14 -17.27
C ARG A 371 10.72 4.74 -16.34
N PRO A 372 11.60 5.65 -16.79
CA PRO A 372 12.57 6.32 -15.89
C PRO A 372 11.84 7.00 -14.72
N ALA A 373 12.43 6.95 -13.52
CA ALA A 373 11.79 7.35 -12.26
C ALA A 373 11.28 8.81 -12.25
N ARG A 374 11.82 9.67 -13.12
CA ARG A 374 11.43 11.08 -13.26
C ARG A 374 10.05 11.28 -13.93
N CYS A 375 9.51 10.28 -14.63
CA CYS A 375 8.26 10.40 -15.41
C CYS A 375 7.05 9.65 -14.83
N SER A 376 7.21 8.92 -13.72
CA SER A 376 6.14 8.05 -13.17
C SER A 376 5.05 8.82 -12.40
N GLY A 377 5.36 10.01 -11.86
CA GLY A 377 4.42 10.78 -11.02
C GLY A 377 3.23 11.38 -11.79
N TRP A 378 3.44 11.81 -13.04
CA TRP A 378 2.41 12.47 -13.84
C TRP A 378 1.49 11.50 -14.60
N ALA A 379 1.99 10.33 -14.99
CA ALA A 379 1.22 9.35 -15.77
C ALA A 379 0.24 8.51 -14.92
N GLY A 380 0.55 8.29 -13.64
CA GLY A 380 -0.28 7.46 -12.75
C GLY A 380 -1.71 8.00 -12.54
N ARG A 381 -1.87 9.34 -12.55
CA ARG A 381 -3.20 9.98 -12.41
C ARG A 381 -4.09 9.78 -13.64
N ARG A 382 -3.52 9.76 -14.85
CA ARG A 382 -4.28 9.54 -16.10
C ARG A 382 -4.64 8.07 -16.34
N HIS A 383 -3.92 7.13 -15.73
CA HIS A 383 -4.19 5.70 -15.89
C HIS A 383 -5.20 5.15 -14.88
N CYS A 384 -5.26 5.67 -13.64
CA CYS A 384 -6.29 5.26 -12.68
C CYS A 384 -7.72 5.53 -13.19
N SER A 385 -7.96 6.64 -13.89
CA SER A 385 -9.26 6.92 -14.53
C SER A 385 -9.58 6.00 -15.72
N ARG A 386 -8.55 5.45 -16.37
CA ARG A 386 -8.69 4.52 -17.51
C ARG A 386 -8.79 3.05 -17.12
N TRP A 387 -8.31 2.70 -15.92
CA TRP A 387 -8.44 1.36 -15.34
C TRP A 387 -9.77 1.18 -14.62
N SER A 388 -10.28 2.21 -13.92
CA SER A 388 -11.62 2.19 -13.34
C SER A 388 -12.72 2.01 -14.39
N SER A 389 -12.48 2.44 -15.63
CA SER A 389 -13.39 2.27 -16.77
C SER A 389 -13.28 0.91 -17.47
N ARG A 390 -12.19 0.16 -17.28
CA ARG A 390 -12.02 -1.21 -17.82
C ARG A 390 -12.39 -2.31 -16.84
N LEU A 391 -12.35 -2.04 -15.53
CA LEU A 391 -12.94 -2.89 -14.49
C LEU A 391 -14.49 -2.83 -14.50
N SER A 392 -15.06 -1.85 -15.21
CA SER A 392 -16.47 -1.82 -15.60
C SER A 392 -16.71 -2.70 -16.84
N LEU A 393 -16.53 -4.01 -16.74
CA LEU A 393 -17.16 -4.93 -17.69
C LEU A 393 -18.63 -5.14 -17.28
N PRO A 394 -19.52 -5.31 -18.27
CA PRO A 394 -20.94 -5.01 -18.11
C PRO A 394 -21.57 -5.94 -17.09
N SER A 395 -22.28 -5.36 -16.13
CA SER A 395 -23.32 -6.06 -15.41
C SER A 395 -24.16 -6.86 -16.43
N CYS A 396 -24.18 -8.18 -16.30
CA CYS A 396 -25.13 -9.05 -16.97
C CYS A 396 -26.54 -8.50 -16.75
N ARG A 397 -27.02 -7.71 -17.71
CA ARG A 397 -28.39 -7.21 -17.77
C ARG A 397 -29.24 -8.44 -18.07
N ARG A 398 -29.91 -8.97 -17.05
CA ARG A 398 -30.92 -10.03 -17.19
C ARG A 398 -31.87 -9.61 -18.31
N SER A 399 -31.87 -10.36 -19.40
CA SER A 399 -32.92 -10.30 -20.40
C SER A 399 -34.18 -10.90 -19.77
N THR A 400 -35.03 -10.05 -19.21
CA THR A 400 -36.42 -10.41 -18.94
C THR A 400 -37.08 -10.70 -20.29
N GLY A 401 -37.55 -11.94 -20.43
CA GLY A 401 -38.19 -12.45 -21.62
C GLY A 401 -39.37 -11.60 -22.05
N SER A 402 -39.42 -11.38 -23.36
CA SER A 402 -40.51 -10.84 -24.14
C SER A 402 -41.79 -11.68 -23.97
N TRP A 403 -42.83 -11.09 -23.39
CA TRP A 403 -44.21 -11.53 -23.58
C TRP A 403 -44.85 -10.66 -24.68
N PRO A 404 -45.51 -11.25 -25.69
CA PRO A 404 -46.06 -10.50 -26.81
C PRO A 404 -47.39 -9.82 -26.43
N ARG A 405 -47.46 -8.50 -26.64
CA ARG A 405 -48.70 -7.73 -26.65
C ARG A 405 -49.47 -8.02 -27.95
N ARG A 406 -50.73 -8.44 -27.84
CA ARG A 406 -51.76 -8.20 -28.86
C ARG A 406 -52.83 -7.27 -28.25
N VAL A 407 -53.14 -6.23 -29.02
CA VAL A 407 -54.21 -5.23 -28.92
C VAL A 407 -55.41 -5.84 -29.72
N PRO A 408 -56.72 -5.51 -29.55
CA PRO A 408 -57.19 -4.13 -29.52
C PRO A 408 -58.46 -3.75 -28.73
N SER A 409 -58.64 -2.43 -28.76
CA SER A 409 -59.68 -1.52 -28.28
C SER A 409 -61.16 -1.92 -28.38
N THR A 410 -61.93 -1.37 -27.43
CA THR A 410 -63.29 -0.75 -27.45
C THR A 410 -63.94 -1.04 -26.08
N SER A 411 -64.74 -0.23 -25.38
CA SER A 411 -65.46 1.03 -25.60
C SER A 411 -65.98 1.57 -24.24
N ARG A 412 -66.10 2.91 -24.12
CA ARG A 412 -67.07 3.72 -23.34
C ARG A 412 -67.81 3.11 -22.13
N SER A 413 -67.74 3.77 -20.97
CA SER A 413 -68.80 4.60 -20.34
C SER A 413 -68.59 4.72 -18.81
N VAL A 414 -68.44 5.96 -18.29
CA VAL A 414 -69.37 6.70 -17.40
C VAL A 414 -69.29 6.35 -15.89
N SER A 415 -68.59 7.22 -15.14
CA SER A 415 -68.99 7.92 -13.89
C SER A 415 -69.45 7.14 -12.61
N PRO A 416 -69.65 7.79 -11.43
CA PRO A 416 -68.86 7.51 -10.21
C PRO A 416 -69.71 7.21 -8.95
N SER A 417 -69.09 6.73 -7.86
CA SER A 417 -69.51 6.83 -6.42
C SER A 417 -68.79 5.73 -5.60
N ALA A 418 -67.99 6.08 -4.59
CA ALA A 418 -68.33 6.34 -3.18
C ALA A 418 -68.23 5.08 -2.27
N CYS A 419 -67.18 5.03 -1.46
CA CYS A 419 -67.18 4.78 0.00
C CYS A 419 -65.74 4.93 0.51
#